data_AF-X0T735-F1
#
_entry.id   AF-X0T735-F1
#
_cell.length_a   1.000
_cell.length_b   1.000
_cell.length_c   1.000
_cell.angle_alpha   90.00
_cell.angle_beta   90.00
_cell.angle_gamma   90.00
#
_symmetry.space_group_name_H-M   'P 1'
#
loop_
_entity.id
_entity.type
_entity.pdbx_description
1 polymer ?
#
loop_
_entity_poly.entity_id
_entity_poly.type
_entity_poly.pdbx_seq_one_letter_code
_entity_poly.pdbx_strand_id
1 'polypeptide(L)' 'MKEFEILEHTADIGMAAYGKNKREVFINTARGMFEIIAGENKNLKDNFYDKIKLEADNLEG' A
#
# COMPACT_ATOMS: atom_id res chain seq x y z
N MET A 1 -11.06 -2.72 -11.26
CA MET A 1 -11.51 -2.47 -9.87
C MET A 1 -10.56 -1.43 -9.28
N LYS A 2 -11.05 -0.53 -8.42
CA LYS A 2 -10.20 0.44 -7.71
C LYS A 2 -9.25 -0.31 -6.77
N GLU A 3 -7.96 0.02 -6.79
CA GLU A 3 -6.94 -0.65 -5.95
C GLU A 3 -6.93 -0.08 -4.53
N PHE A 4 -6.99 1.24 -4.41
CA PHE A 4 -7.09 1.95 -3.15
C PHE A 4 -7.72 3.34 -3.35
N GLU A 5 -8.07 3.99 -2.25
CA GLU A 5 -8.49 5.39 -2.19
C GLU A 5 -7.84 6.10 -1.02
N ILE A 6 -7.32 7.29 -1.28
CA ILE A 6 -6.78 8.17 -0.25
C ILE A 6 -7.96 8.90 0.40
N LEU A 7 -8.00 8.87 1.72
CA LEU A 7 -8.98 9.56 2.54
C LEU A 7 -8.25 10.75 3.17
N GLU A 8 -8.48 11.95 2.64
CA GLU A 8 -7.87 13.16 3.17
C GLU A 8 -8.41 13.46 4.58
N HIS A 9 -7.49 13.65 5.52
CA HIS A 9 -7.77 14.22 6.83
C HIS A 9 -6.76 15.33 7.12
N THR A 10 -7.16 16.29 7.95
CA THR A 10 -6.42 17.55 8.19
C THR A 10 -5.10 17.39 8.95
N ALA A 11 -4.77 16.18 9.41
CA ALA A 11 -3.58 15.89 10.22
C ALA A 11 -2.84 14.63 9.75
N ASP A 12 -3.59 13.56 9.47
CA ASP A 12 -3.08 12.28 8.99
C ASP A 12 -3.65 11.97 7.59
N ILE A 13 -3.08 10.97 6.93
CA ILE A 13 -3.61 10.46 5.66
C ILE A 13 -4.15 9.07 5.92
N GLY A 14 -5.46 8.89 5.71
CA GLY A 14 -6.11 7.59 5.72
C GLY A 14 -6.12 6.98 4.32
N MET A 15 -6.30 5.66 4.24
CA MET A 15 -6.48 4.97 2.97
C MET A 15 -7.35 3.74 3.14
N ALA A 16 -8.26 3.51 2.19
CA ALA A 16 -8.93 2.22 2.04
C ALA A 16 -8.37 1.48 0.82
N ALA A 17 -7.86 0.26 1.01
CA ALA A 17 -7.35 -0.61 -0.05
C ALA A 17 -8.31 -1.78 -0.28
N TYR A 18 -8.41 -2.22 -1.53
CA TYR A 18 -9.35 -3.26 -1.95
C TYR A 18 -8.63 -4.39 -2.67
N GLY A 19 -9.16 -5.60 -2.57
CA GLY A 19 -8.61 -6.77 -3.25
C GLY A 19 -9.61 -7.92 -3.21
N LYS A 20 -9.46 -8.90 -4.12
CA LYS A 20 -10.31 -10.10 -4.16
C LYS A 20 -10.02 -11.07 -3.01
N ASN A 21 -8.88 -10.90 -2.36
CA ASN A 21 -8.41 -11.70 -1.23
C ASN A 21 -7.49 -10.85 -0.35
N LYS A 22 -7.17 -11.35 0.85
CA LYS A 22 -6.32 -10.64 1.82
C LYS A 22 -4.97 -10.24 1.23
N ARG A 23 -4.32 -11.13 0.48
CA ARG A 23 -3.01 -10.87 -0.14
C ARG A 23 -3.07 -9.63 -1.06
N GLU A 24 -4.08 -9.54 -1.91
CA GLU A 24 -4.26 -8.38 -2.78
C GLU A 24 -4.48 -7.09 -2.01
N VAL A 25 -5.25 -7.12 -0.91
CA VAL A 25 -5.45 -5.95 -0.05
C VAL A 25 -4.11 -5.45 0.49
N PHE A 26 -3.27 -6.32 1.06
CA PHE A 26 -1.95 -5.92 1.57
C PHE A 26 -1.03 -5.36 0.47
N ILE A 27 -1.05 -5.95 -0.73
CA ILE A 27 -0.28 -5.44 -1.88
C ILE A 27 -0.75 -4.03 -2.27
N ASN A 28 -2.07 -3.82 -2.34
CA ASN A 28 -2.62 -2.52 -2.73
C ASN A 28 -2.45 -1.46 -1.63
N THR A 29 -2.45 -1.85 -0.35
CA THR A 29 -2.04 -0.97 0.75
C THR A 29 -0.59 -0.52 0.57
N ALA A 30 0.34 -1.43 0.26
CA ALA A 30 1.74 -1.04 0.03
C ALA A 30 1.87 -0.08 -1.17
N ARG A 31 1.14 -0.32 -2.26
CA ARG A 31 1.09 0.57 -3.44
C ARG A 31 0.63 1.98 -3.06
N GLY A 32 -0.50 2.09 -2.36
CA GLY A 32 -1.03 3.41 -2.00
C GLY A 32 -0.19 4.14 -0.96
N MET A 33 0.48 3.42 -0.04
CA MET A 33 1.49 4.01 0.84
C MET A 33 2.65 4.62 0.04
N PHE A 34 3.18 3.88 -0.95
CA PHE A 34 4.21 4.43 -1.84
C PHE A 34 3.70 5.63 -2.63
N GLU A 35 2.44 5.63 -3.03
CA GLU A 35 1.79 6.74 -3.72
C GLU A 35 1.77 8.01 -2.89
N ILE A 36 1.39 7.90 -1.62
CA ILE A 36 1.43 9.01 -0.66
C ILE A 36 2.86 9.55 -0.48
N ILE A 37 3.86 8.67 -0.36
CA ILE A 37 5.25 9.08 -0.07
C ILE A 37 5.92 9.74 -1.27
N ALA A 38 5.69 9.22 -2.48
CA ALA A 38 6.49 9.59 -3.65
C ALA A 38 5.70 10.23 -4.81
N GLY A 39 4.36 10.26 -4.74
CA GLY A 39 3.46 10.91 -5.71
C GLY A 39 3.45 10.30 -7.12
N GLU A 40 2.51 10.66 -7.99
CA GLU A 40 2.25 9.94 -9.26
C GLU A 40 3.41 9.99 -10.28
N ASN A 41 4.31 10.97 -10.19
CA ASN A 41 5.37 11.23 -11.18
C ASN A 41 6.72 10.58 -10.82
N LYS A 42 6.73 9.26 -10.64
CA LYS A 42 7.96 8.52 -10.29
C LYS A 42 8.58 7.87 -11.52
N ASN A 43 9.87 8.10 -11.71
CA ASN A 43 10.68 7.34 -12.66
C ASN A 43 11.44 6.25 -11.90
N LEU A 44 10.70 5.29 -11.33
CA LEU A 44 11.27 4.16 -10.59
C LEU A 44 11.98 3.23 -11.58
N LYS A 45 13.22 2.87 -11.26
CA LYS A 45 13.97 1.86 -12.02
C LYS A 45 13.69 0.49 -11.37
N ASP A 46 13.32 -0.49 -12.19
CA ASP A 46 13.13 -1.89 -11.76
C ASP A 46 14.47 -2.61 -11.58
N ASN A 47 15.40 -2.01 -10.82
CA ASN A 47 16.74 -2.53 -10.59
C ASN A 47 16.99 -2.98 -9.15
N PHE A 48 15.94 -2.96 -8.31
CA PHE A 48 16.00 -3.41 -6.93
C PHE A 48 14.79 -4.29 -6.60
N TYR A 49 15.04 -5.40 -5.93
CA TYR A 49 14.02 -6.30 -5.41
C TYR A 49 14.50 -6.86 -4.07
N ASP A 50 13.58 -6.89 -3.10
CA ASP A 50 13.81 -7.53 -1.81
C ASP A 50 12.58 -8.35 -1.38
N LYS A 51 12.81 -9.39 -0.59
CA LYS A 51 11.78 -10.30 -0.10
C LYS A 51 11.55 -10.08 1.39
N ILE A 52 10.35 -9.64 1.73
CA ILE A 52 9.92 -9.45 3.12
C ILE A 52 9.15 -10.68 3.59
N LYS A 53 9.48 -11.17 4.79
CA LYS A 53 8.73 -12.20 5.52
C LYS A 53 8.51 -11.71 6.96
N LEU A 54 7.28 -11.84 7.45
CA LEU A 54 6.90 -11.49 8.82
C LEU A 54 5.91 -12.52 9.37
N GLU A 55 5.83 -12.58 10.70
CA GLU A 55 4.85 -13.36 11.47
C GLU A 55 4.20 -12.41 12.49
N ALA A 56 2.92 -12.60 12.76
CA ALA A 56 2.07 -11.72 13.56
C ALA A 56 1.00 -12.57 14.25
N ASP A 57 0.46 -12.09 15.38
CA ASP A 57 -0.57 -12.84 16.14
C ASP A 57 -1.92 -12.80 15.43
N ASN A 58 -2.16 -11.75 14.63
CA ASN A 58 -3.37 -11.54 13.84
C ASN A 58 -3.07 -10.71 12.56
N LEU A 59 -4.10 -10.22 11.87
CA LEU A 59 -3.90 -9.49 10.61
C LEU A 59 -3.46 -8.04 10.81
N GLU A 60 -3.78 -7.47 11.96
CA GLU A 60 -3.48 -6.11 12.36
C GLU A 60 -2.08 -6.00 13.00
N GLY A 61 -1.56 -7.10 13.55
CA GLY A 61 -0.26 -7.19 14.23
C GLY A 61 -0.32 -8.14 15.42
#